data_AF-A0A397FVA4-F1
#
_entry.id   AF-A0A397FVA4-F1
#
_cell.length_a   1.000
_cell.length_b   1.000
_cell.length_c   1.000
_cell.angle_alpha   90.00
_cell.angle_beta   90.00
_cell.angle_gamma   90.00
#
_symmetry.space_group_name_H-M   'P 1'
#
loop_
_entity.id
_entity.type
_entity.pdbx_description
1 polymer ?
#
loop_
_entity_poly.entity_id
_entity_poly.type
_entity_poly.pdbx_seq_one_letter_code
_entity_poly.pdbx_strand_id
1 'polypeptide(L)'
;MKQVEPKQTLSITIPITLYQRLQQEVGKGKISKFIKETVEEKLEQEKEDLAKAYQECYANNPHLLELAKKWEKAQDEDWINWEKKRRNSK
;
A
#
# COMPACT_ATOMS: atom_id res chain seq x y z
N MET A 1 11.60 19.39 -15.46
CA MET A 1 12.39 18.14 -15.46
C MET A 1 11.53 17.05 -14.84
N LYS A 2 11.27 15.93 -15.54
CA LYS A 2 10.51 14.81 -14.96
C LYS A 2 11.35 14.22 -13.82
N GLN A 3 10.83 14.22 -12.60
CA GLN A 3 11.49 13.53 -11.49
C GLN A 3 11.50 12.03 -11.83
N VAL A 4 12.70 11.48 -12.01
CA VAL A 4 12.89 10.05 -12.20
C VAL A 4 12.99 9.45 -10.82
N GLU A 5 12.06 8.55 -10.46
CA GLU A 5 12.10 7.88 -9.17
C GLU A 5 13.43 7.14 -8.96
N PRO A 6 13.98 7.14 -7.73
CA PRO A 6 15.21 6.45 -7.43
C PRO A 6 15.04 4.95 -7.65
N LYS A 7 15.86 4.36 -8.54
CA LYS A 7 15.88 2.91 -8.75
C LYS A 7 16.63 2.24 -7.60
N GLN A 8 15.93 1.36 -6.88
CA GLN A 8 16.55 0.45 -5.92
C GLN A 8 16.73 -0.93 -6.57
N THR A 9 17.88 -1.57 -6.34
CA THR A 9 18.12 -2.95 -6.76
C THR A 9 18.10 -3.84 -5.54
N LEU A 10 17.19 -4.81 -5.53
CA LEU A 10 17.07 -5.81 -4.48
C LEU A 10 17.66 -7.13 -4.97
N SER A 11 18.34 -7.84 -4.08
CA SER A 11 18.81 -9.20 -4.32
C SER A 11 18.02 -10.15 -3.44
N ILE A 12 17.45 -11.18 -4.04
CA ILE A 12 16.64 -12.19 -3.36
C ILE A 12 17.26 -13.57 -3.54
N THR A 13 17.10 -14.43 -2.54
CA THR A 13 17.47 -15.84 -2.62
C THR A 13 16.23 -16.67 -2.85
N ILE A 14 16.26 -17.51 -3.89
CA ILE A 14 15.17 -18.44 -4.21
C ILE A 14 15.73 -19.85 -4.43
N PRO A 15 14.92 -20.90 -4.28
CA PRO A 15 15.33 -22.26 -4.61
C PRO A 15 15.81 -22.38 -6.06
N ILE A 16 16.88 -23.15 -6.27
CA ILE A 16 17.49 -23.35 -7.60
C ILE A 16 16.46 -23.89 -8.61
N THR A 17 15.61 -24.81 -8.17
CA THR A 17 14.54 -25.40 -8.99
C THR A 17 13.54 -24.35 -9.49
N LEU A 18 13.19 -23.39 -8.64
CA LEU A 18 12.31 -22.28 -9.01
C LEU A 18 13.00 -21.34 -10.01
N TYR A 19 14.27 -21.01 -9.77
CA TYR A 19 15.02 -20.18 -10.71
C TYR A 19 15.17 -20.84 -12.09
N GLN A 20 15.41 -22.15 -12.13
CA GLN A 20 15.46 -22.92 -13.38
C GLN A 20 14.14 -22.89 -14.14
N ARG A 21 13.01 -23.05 -13.45
CA ARG A 21 11.68 -22.90 -14.06
C ARG A 21 11.46 -21.50 -14.60
N LEU A 22 11.80 -20.46 -13.84
CA LEU A 22 11.73 -19.07 -14.31
C LEU A 22 12.58 -18.85 -15.55
N GLN A 23 13.78 -19.43 -15.60
CA GLN A 23 14.63 -19.34 -16.79
C GLN A 23 14.02 -20.02 -18.02
N GLN A 24 13.30 -21.13 -17.84
CA GLN A 24 12.66 -21.89 -18.91
C GLN A 24 11.37 -21.23 -19.40
N GLU A 25 10.49 -20.83 -18.49
CA GLU A 25 9.15 -20.32 -18.80
C GLU A 25 9.14 -18.82 -19.14
N VAL A 26 9.91 -18.03 -18.40
CA VAL A 26 9.95 -16.56 -18.54
C VAL A 26 11.10 -16.12 -19.45
N GLY A 27 12.24 -16.80 -19.34
CA GLY A 27 13.48 -16.49 -20.05
C GLY A 27 14.42 -15.58 -19.25
N LYS A 28 15.72 -15.89 -19.28
CA LYS A 28 16.78 -15.25 -18.45
C LYS A 28 16.73 -13.71 -18.41
N GLY A 29 16.47 -13.05 -19.53
CA GLY A 29 16.45 -11.58 -19.63
C GLY A 29 15.15 -10.92 -19.17
N LYS A 30 14.10 -11.69 -18.87
CA LYS A 30 12.76 -11.17 -18.55
C LYS A 30 12.37 -11.40 -17.08
N ILE A 31 13.19 -12.12 -16.31
CA ILE A 31 12.89 -12.49 -14.92
C ILE A 31 12.65 -11.26 -14.04
N SER A 32 13.48 -10.21 -14.11
CA SER A 32 13.27 -9.00 -13.32
C SER A 32 11.98 -8.27 -13.68
N LYS A 33 11.61 -8.25 -14.97
CA LYS A 33 10.35 -7.64 -15.42
C LYS A 33 9.15 -8.44 -14.89
N PHE A 34 9.22 -9.76 -15.00
CA PHE A 34 8.19 -10.66 -14.48
C PHE A 34 8.01 -10.50 -12.96
N ILE A 35 9.10 -10.53 -12.18
CA ILE A 35 9.03 -10.34 -10.72
C ILE A 35 8.41 -8.98 -10.40
N LYS A 36 8.79 -7.92 -11.12
CA LYS A 36 8.20 -6.59 -10.93
C LYS A 36 6.68 -6.62 -11.11
N GLU A 37 6.20 -7.13 -12.24
CA GLU A 37 4.78 -7.18 -12.57
C GLU A 37 4.01 -8.03 -11.55
N THR A 38 4.55 -9.18 -11.15
CA THR A 38 3.95 -10.05 -10.13
C THR A 38 3.87 -9.38 -8.76
N VAL A 39 4.91 -8.65 -8.34
CA VAL A 39 4.90 -7.93 -7.05
C VAL A 39 3.90 -6.77 -7.09
N GLU A 40 3.82 -6.02 -8.19
CA GLU A 40 2.84 -4.94 -8.36
C GLU A 40 1.40 -5.48 -8.29
N GLU A 41 1.12 -6.59 -8.98
CA GLU A 41 -0.19 -7.26 -8.93
C GLU A 41 -0.55 -7.73 -7.51
N LYS A 42 0.41 -8.34 -6.81
CA LYS A 42 0.18 -8.83 -5.44
C LYS A 42 -0.03 -7.70 -4.43
N LEU A 43 0.72 -6.61 -4.55
CA LEU A 43 0.52 -5.45 -3.68
C LEU A 43 -0.83 -4.79 -3.92
N GLU A 44 -1.32 -4.76 -5.17
CA GLU A 44 -2.65 -4.23 -5.45
C GLU A 44 -3.76 -5.15 -4.91
N GLN A 45 -3.59 -6.47 -5.07
CA GLN A 45 -4.50 -7.46 -4.50
C GLN A 45 -4.56 -7.37 -2.97
N GLU A 46 -3.42 -7.17 -2.28
CA GLU A 46 -3.40 -6.98 -0.83
C GLU A 46 -4.16 -5.72 -0.38
N LYS A 47 -4.13 -4.63 -1.15
CA LYS A 47 -4.94 -3.44 -0.85
C LYS A 47 -6.43 -3.72 -0.99
N GLU A 48 -6.82 -4.45 -2.03
CA GLU A 48 -8.22 -4.84 -2.23
C GLU A 48 -8.71 -5.75 -1.10
N ASP A 49 -7.89 -6.72 -0.69
CA ASP A 49 -8.21 -7.64 0.40
C ASP A 49 -8.29 -6.91 1.74
N LEU A 50 -7.39 -5.94 1.98
CA LEU A 50 -7.46 -5.07 3.14
C LEU A 50 -8.74 -4.24 3.14
N ALA A 51 -9.12 -3.66 2.00
CA ALA A 51 -10.35 -2.89 1.85
C ALA A 51 -11.59 -3.75 2.14
N LYS A 52 -11.63 -4.99 1.63
CA LYS A 52 -12.70 -5.95 1.93
C LYS A 52 -12.74 -6.31 3.41
N ALA A 53 -11.59 -6.60 4.03
CA ALA A 53 -11.52 -6.92 5.45
C ALA A 53 -12.04 -5.76 6.33
N TYR A 54 -11.72 -4.51 5.97
CA TYR A 54 -12.31 -3.34 6.64
C TYR A 54 -13.82 -3.26 6.45
N GLN A 55 -14.33 -3.45 5.23
CA GLN A 55 -15.76 -3.45 4.97
C GLN A 55 -16.50 -4.54 5.75
N GLU A 56 -15.96 -5.76 5.79
CA GLU A 56 -16.52 -6.87 6.57
C GLU A 56 -16.48 -6.60 8.07
N CYS A 57 -15.38 -6.02 8.58
CA CYS A 57 -15.26 -5.64 9.98
C CYS A 57 -16.36 -4.65 10.39
N TYR A 58 -16.59 -3.61 9.58
CA TYR A 58 -17.64 -2.63 9.84
C TYR A 58 -19.06 -3.16 9.63
N ALA A 59 -19.27 -4.04 8.65
CA ALA A 59 -20.56 -4.70 8.44
C ALA A 59 -20.95 -5.58 9.63
N ASN A 60 -19.98 -6.29 10.20
CA ASN A 60 -20.19 -7.16 11.36
C ASN A 60 -20.16 -6.40 12.70
N ASN A 61 -19.56 -5.20 12.73
CA ASN A 61 -19.43 -4.38 13.94
C ASN A 61 -19.76 -2.90 13.66
N PRO A 62 -21.05 -2.54 13.53
CA PRO A 62 -21.48 -1.18 13.17
C PRO A 62 -21.00 -0.10 14.16
N HIS A 63 -20.85 -0.46 15.43
CA HIS A 63 -20.34 0.44 16.47
C HIS A 63 -18.88 0.87 16.22
N LEU A 64 -18.06 0.04 15.57
CA LEU A 64 -16.69 0.39 15.20
C LEU A 64 -16.67 1.43 14.07
N LEU A 65 -17.65 1.40 13.16
CA LEU A 65 -17.78 2.39 12.10
C LEU A 65 -18.14 3.77 12.68
N GLU A 66 -19.05 3.81 13.66
CA GLU A 66 -19.36 5.04 14.37
C GLU A 66 -18.16 5.60 15.15
N LEU A 67 -17.38 4.71 15.78
CA LEU A 67 -16.17 5.11 16.48
C LEU A 67 -15.13 5.67 15.49
N ALA A 68 -14.86 4.98 14.37
CA ALA A 68 -13.93 5.45 13.35
C ALA A 68 -14.30 6.86 12.84
N LYS A 69 -15.59 7.12 12.55
CA LYS A 69 -16.08 8.44 12.14
C LYS A 69 -15.89 9.52 13.21
N LYS A 70 -16.06 9.18 14.50
CA LYS A 70 -15.82 10.11 15.60
C LYS A 70 -14.34 10.50 15.71
N TRP A 71 -13.43 9.55 15.49
CA TRP A 71 -11.99 9.79 15.52
C TRP A 71 -11.52 10.62 14.32
N GLU A 72 -12.03 10.33 13.12
CA GLU A 72 -11.75 11.12 11.91
C GLU A 72 -12.17 12.58 12.10
N LYS A 73 -13.38 12.80 12.62
CA LYS A 73 -13.89 14.15 12.92
C LYS A 73 -13.04 14.87 13.99
N ALA A 74 -12.60 14.16 15.03
CA ALA A 74 -11.75 14.74 16.07
C ALA A 74 -10.39 15.19 15.51
N GLN A 75 -9.80 14.41 14.60
CA GLN A 75 -8.54 14.76 13.94
C GLN A 75 -8.68 16.02 13.07
N ASP A 76 -9.78 16.13 12.32
CA ASP A 76 -10.06 17.32 11.50
C ASP A 76 -10.29 18.57 12.36
N GLU A 77 -11.01 18.43 13.47
CA GLU A 77 -11.27 19.53 14.41
C GLU A 77 -9.98 20.02 15.09
N ASP A 78 -9.09 19.10 15.48
CA ASP A 78 -7.77 19.42 16.02
C ASP A 78 -6.90 20.19 15.00
N TRP A 79 -6.90 19.75 13.74
CA TRP A 79 -6.18 20.44 12.67
C TRP A 79 -6.72 21.85 12.40
N ILE A 80 -8.04 22.00 12.31
CA ILE A 80 -8.71 23.31 12.10
C ILE A 80 -8.41 24.26 13.27
N ASN A 81 -8.43 23.75 14.50
CA ASN A 81 -8.13 24.55 15.69
C ASN A 81 -6.66 24.99 15.74
N TRP A 82 -5.73 24.10 15.37
CA TRP A 82 -4.33 24.44 15.23
C TRP A 82 -4.11 25.52 14.16
N GLU A 83 -4.76 25.40 13.00
CA GLU A 83 -4.62 26.37 11.90
C GLU A 83 -5.16 27.76 12.27
N LYS A 84 -6.30 27.82 12.97
CA LYS A 84 -6.87 29.07 13.50
C LYS A 84 -5.93 29.74 14.51
N LYS A 85 -5.37 28.98 15.45
CA LYS A 85 -4.37 29.50 16.42
C LYS A 85 -3.13 30.04 15.71
N ARG A 86 -2.65 29.35 14.68
CA ARG A 86 -1.48 29.78 13.89
C ARG A 86 -1.74 31.10 13.14
N ARG A 87 -2.95 31.29 12.59
CA ARG A 87 -3.33 32.52 11.87
C ARG A 87 -3.51 33.72 12.79
N ASN A 88 -4.06 33.54 13.98
CA ASN A 88 -4.29 34.61 14.96
C ASN A 88 -3.03 35.00 15.76
N SER A 89 -1.90 34.32 15.52
CA SER A 89 -0.60 34.60 16.16
C SER A 89 0.36 35.38 15.25
N LYS A 90 -0.12 35.91 14.12
CA LYS A 90 0.55 36.86 13.24
C LYS A 90 -0.17 38.21 13.31
#